data_AF-A0A4R5LAQ0-F1
#
_entry.id   AF-A0A4R5LAQ0-F1
#
_cell.length_a   1.000
_cell.length_b   1.000
_cell.length_c   1.000
_cell.angle_alpha   90.00
_cell.angle_beta   90.00
_cell.angle_gamma   90.00
#
_symmetry.space_group_name_H-M   'P 1'
#
loop_
_entity.id
_entity.type
_entity.pdbx_description
1 polymer ?
#
loop_
_entity_poly.entity_id
_entity_poly.type
_entity_poly.pdbx_seq_one_letter_code
_entity_poly.pdbx_strand_id
1 'polypeptide(L)'
;MADVLIAVCALVLLMVAVGLLSVLRGPTRADRMMAAQLFGTGGIAALLLVGTASGVEAVVDVALTLAVLAAFASVAFVKADRQAEGDIAKEDRK
;
A
#
# COMPACT_ATOMS: atom_id res chain seq x y z
N MET A 1 -19.27 -20.40 -0.59
CA MET A 1 -17.82 -20.07 -0.66
C MET A 1 -17.60 -18.58 -0.84
N ALA A 2 -18.31 -17.92 -1.77
CA ALA A 2 -18.27 -16.47 -1.94
C ALA A 2 -18.54 -15.68 -0.65
N ASP A 3 -19.49 -16.11 0.20
CA ASP A 3 -19.78 -15.43 1.47
C ASP A 3 -18.57 -15.38 2.42
N VAL A 4 -17.77 -16.45 2.46
CA VAL A 4 -16.55 -16.51 3.27
C VAL A 4 -15.49 -15.57 2.70
N LEU A 5 -15.33 -15.52 1.38
CA LEU A 5 -14.39 -14.62 0.72
C LEU A 5 -14.73 -13.15 0.98
N ILE A 6 -16.03 -12.81 0.92
CA ILE A 6 -16.52 -11.45 1.21
C ILE A 6 -16.30 -11.10 2.68
N ALA A 7 -16.58 -12.02 3.62
CA ALA A 7 -16.34 -11.81 5.04
C ALA A 7 -14.84 -11.58 5.35
N VAL A 8 -13.95 -12.39 4.74
CA VAL A 8 -12.50 -12.21 4.88
C VAL A 8 -12.05 -10.90 4.25
N CYS A 9 -12.61 -10.50 3.10
CA CYS A 9 -12.31 -9.20 2.48
C CYS A 9 -12.67 -8.04 3.40
N ALA A 10 -13.87 -8.06 4.00
CA ALA A 10 -14.29 -7.04 4.95
C ALA A 10 -13.35 -6.97 6.17
N LEU A 11 -12.91 -8.12 6.68
CA LEU A 11 -11.95 -8.20 7.78
C LEU A 11 -10.58 -7.64 7.40
N VAL A 12 -10.07 -7.96 6.20
CA VAL A 12 -8.82 -7.39 5.67
C VAL A 12 -8.93 -5.88 5.55
N LEU A 13 -10.02 -5.36 4.97
CA LEU A 13 -10.25 -3.92 4.85
C LEU A 13 -10.33 -3.23 6.22
N LEU A 14 -10.95 -3.88 7.21
CA LEU A 14 -10.99 -3.37 8.59
C LEU A 14 -9.57 -3.28 9.19
N MET A 15 -8.75 -4.33 9.06
CA MET A 15 -7.37 -4.31 9.54
C MET A 15 -6.53 -3.24 8.84
N VAL A 16 -6.69 -3.10 7.52
CA VAL A 16 -6.01 -2.05 6.75
C VAL A 16 -6.43 -0.68 7.22
N ALA A 17 -7.72 -0.43 7.45
CA ALA A 17 -8.22 0.85 7.96
C ALA A 17 -7.64 1.17 9.36
N VAL A 18 -7.63 0.19 10.26
CA VAL A 18 -7.06 0.34 11.61
C VAL A 18 -5.55 0.62 11.54
N GLY A 19 -4.81 -0.15 10.76
CA GLY A 19 -3.37 0.04 10.59
C GLY A 19 -3.05 1.37 9.91
N LEU A 20 -3.80 1.77 8.88
CA LEU A 20 -3.61 3.05 8.21
C LEU A 20 -3.89 4.23 9.15
N LEU A 21 -4.92 4.16 9.99
CA LEU A 21 -5.21 5.16 11.02
C LEU A 21 -4.10 5.28 12.08
N SER A 22 -3.42 4.17 12.38
CA SER A 22 -2.29 4.18 13.32
C SER A 22 -1.03 4.80 12.69
N VAL A 23 -0.77 4.47 11.43
CA VAL A 23 0.45 4.88 10.73
C VAL A 23 0.35 6.32 10.18
N LEU A 24 -0.83 6.77 9.76
CA LEU A 24 -1.07 8.17 9.38
C LEU A 24 -0.89 9.15 10.54
N ARG A 25 -1.04 8.69 11.78
CA ARG A 25 -0.73 9.46 12.99
C ARG A 25 0.75 9.46 13.34
N GLY A 26 1.56 8.62 12.68
CA GLY A 26 2.99 8.57 12.85
C GLY A 26 3.67 9.85 12.34
N PRO A 27 4.58 10.46 13.11
CA PRO A 27 5.22 11.72 12.73
C PRO A 27 6.32 11.55 11.66
N THR A 28 6.76 10.32 11.38
CA THR A 28 7.95 10.09 10.54
C THR A 28 7.60 9.83 9.07
N ARG A 29 8.55 10.12 8.18
CA ARG A 29 8.42 9.77 6.75
C ARG A 29 8.37 8.26 6.52
N ALA A 30 9.06 7.49 7.37
CA ALA A 30 9.04 6.03 7.34
C ALA A 30 7.64 5.48 7.67
N ASP A 31 6.91 6.11 8.60
CA ASP A 31 5.52 5.75 8.90
C ASP A 31 4.67 5.91 7.65
N ARG A 32 4.74 7.06 6.97
CA ARG A 32 4.00 7.26 5.70
C ARG A 32 4.29 6.20 4.63
N MET A 33 5.53 5.73 4.53
CA MET A 33 5.89 4.62 3.63
C MET A 33 5.27 3.29 4.07
N MET A 34 5.30 2.98 5.38
CA MET A 34 4.60 1.82 5.93
C MET A 34 3.09 1.90 5.68
N ALA A 35 2.48 3.07 5.77
CA ALA A 35 1.06 3.30 5.46
C ALA A 35 0.76 3.00 3.99
N ALA A 36 1.59 3.51 3.08
CA ALA A 36 1.46 3.24 1.65
C ALA A 36 1.63 1.75 1.33
N GLN A 37 2.59 1.09 1.99
CA GLN A 37 2.84 -0.34 1.80
C GLN A 37 1.69 -1.20 2.33
N LEU A 38 1.18 -0.88 3.53
CA LEU A 38 0.03 -1.56 4.14
C LEU A 38 -1.23 -1.39 3.30
N PHE A 39 -1.49 -0.17 2.83
CA PHE A 39 -2.61 0.10 1.94
C PHE A 39 -2.46 -0.65 0.62
N GLY A 40 -1.25 -0.67 0.05
CA GLY A 40 -0.96 -1.40 -1.18
C GLY A 40 -1.26 -2.89 -1.02
N THR A 41 -0.61 -3.57 -0.09
CA THR A 41 -0.79 -5.03 0.10
C THR A 41 -2.19 -5.41 0.54
N GLY A 42 -2.80 -4.60 1.42
CA GLY A 42 -4.18 -4.79 1.88
C GLY A 42 -5.22 -4.58 0.79
N GLY A 43 -5.06 -3.55 -0.03
CA GLY A 43 -5.91 -3.28 -1.18
C GLY A 43 -5.82 -4.38 -2.25
N ILE A 44 -4.61 -4.87 -2.53
CA ILE A 44 -4.40 -6.00 -3.45
C ILE A 44 -5.09 -7.26 -2.91
N ALA A 45 -4.94 -7.55 -1.61
CA ALA A 45 -5.61 -8.70 -0.99
C ALA A 45 -7.15 -8.59 -1.08
N ALA A 46 -7.71 -7.40 -0.84
CA ALA A 46 -9.14 -7.16 -0.99
C ALA A 46 -9.62 -7.35 -2.45
N LEU A 47 -8.87 -6.84 -3.42
CA LEU A 47 -9.18 -7.02 -4.85
C LEU A 47 -9.12 -8.49 -5.27
N LEU A 48 -8.12 -9.26 -4.80
CA LEU A 48 -8.04 -10.69 -5.09
C LEU A 48 -9.22 -11.47 -4.48
N LEU A 49 -9.61 -11.17 -3.24
CA LEU A 49 -10.76 -11.80 -2.59
C LEU A 49 -12.08 -11.46 -3.29
N VAL A 50 -12.27 -10.21 -3.73
CA VAL A 50 -13.45 -9.80 -4.48
C VAL A 50 -13.45 -10.40 -5.88
N GLY A 51 -12.32 -10.35 -6.60
CA GLY A 51 -12.20 -10.90 -7.95
C GLY A 51 -12.50 -12.40 -8.00
N THR A 52 -11.96 -13.14 -7.03
CA THR A 52 -12.23 -14.58 -6.87
C THR A 52 -13.68 -14.86 -6.47
N ALA A 53 -14.28 -14.06 -5.57
CA ALA A 53 -15.69 -14.20 -5.20
C ALA A 53 -16.66 -13.86 -6.35
N SER A 54 -16.28 -12.91 -7.20
CA SER A 54 -17.10 -12.42 -8.33
C SER A 54 -16.94 -13.27 -9.60
N GLY A 55 -15.89 -14.10 -9.67
CA GLY A 55 -15.54 -14.85 -10.89
C GLY A 55 -15.02 -13.99 -12.04
N VAL A 56 -14.57 -12.76 -11.76
CA VAL A 56 -14.10 -11.81 -12.78
C VAL A 56 -12.57 -11.82 -12.79
N GLU A 57 -11.98 -12.54 -13.74
CA GLU A 57 -10.52 -12.68 -13.87
C GLU A 57 -9.82 -11.33 -14.10
N ALA A 58 -10.46 -10.37 -14.78
CA ALA A 58 -9.90 -9.03 -15.00
C ALA A 58 -9.56 -8.29 -13.69
N VAL A 59 -10.27 -8.57 -12.59
CA VAL A 59 -9.98 -7.96 -11.28
C VAL A 59 -8.66 -8.51 -10.70
N VAL A 60 -8.34 -9.77 -11.00
CA VAL A 60 -7.08 -10.40 -10.60
C VAL A 60 -5.91 -9.77 -11.35
N ASP A 61 -6.05 -9.49 -12.65
CA ASP A 61 -5.01 -8.80 -13.43
C ASP A 61 -4.76 -7.37 -12.92
N VAL A 62 -5.82 -6.66 -12.53
CA VAL A 62 -5.70 -5.33 -11.91
C VAL A 62 -4.99 -5.42 -10.55
N ALA A 63 -5.32 -6.42 -9.72
CA ALA A 63 -4.59 -6.65 -8.47
C ALA A 63 -3.11 -6.97 -8.73
N LEU A 64 -2.86 -7.79 -9.76
CA LEU A 64 -1.59 -8.12 -10.41
C LEU A 64 -0.69 -6.91 -10.61
N THR A 65 -1.20 -6.02 -11.45
CA THR A 65 -0.53 -4.81 -11.92
C THR A 65 -0.35 -3.81 -10.78
N LEU A 66 -1.34 -3.63 -9.91
CA LEU A 66 -1.21 -2.79 -8.71
C LEU A 66 -0.15 -3.31 -7.75
N ALA A 67 0.03 -4.63 -7.62
CA ALA A 67 1.09 -5.22 -6.79
C ALA A 67 2.49 -4.85 -7.27
N VAL A 68 2.70 -4.93 -8.59
CA VAL A 68 3.97 -4.51 -9.20
C VAL A 68 4.20 -3.01 -9.00
N LEU A 69 3.17 -2.18 -9.22
CA LEU A 69 3.25 -0.74 -9.02
C LEU A 69 3.52 -0.36 -7.56
N ALA A 70 2.97 -1.08 -6.58
CA ALA A 70 3.22 -0.85 -5.17
C ALA A 70 4.71 -1.06 -4.81
N ALA A 71 5.36 -2.08 -5.39
CA ALA A 71 6.79 -2.28 -5.22
C ALA A 71 7.60 -1.10 -5.80
N PHE A 72 7.23 -0.60 -6.97
CA PHE A 72 7.84 0.60 -7.55
C PHE A 72 7.61 1.86 -6.71
N ALA A 73 6.41 2.03 -6.15
CA ALA A 73 6.09 3.16 -5.28
C ALA A 73 6.98 3.18 -4.02
N SER A 74 7.22 2.01 -3.42
CA SER A 74 8.14 1.84 -2.29
C SER A 74 9.58 2.28 -2.64
N VAL A 75 10.11 1.83 -3.78
CA VAL A 75 11.45 2.22 -4.26
C VAL A 75 11.52 3.72 -4.58
N ALA A 76 10.49 4.26 -5.24
CA ALA A 76 10.42 5.68 -5.57
C ALA A 76 10.40 6.55 -4.31
N PHE A 77 9.69 6.12 -3.27
CA PHE A 77 9.65 6.83 -1.99
C PHE A 77 11.02 6.88 -1.31
N VAL A 78 11.72 5.73 -1.23
CA VAL A 78 13.09 5.68 -0.66
C VAL A 78 14.03 6.60 -1.44
N LYS A 79 13.96 6.58 -2.77
CA LYS A 79 14.80 7.44 -3.61
C LYS A 79 14.50 8.93 -3.38
N ALA A 80 13.22 9.30 -3.29
CA ALA A 80 12.81 10.68 -3.03
C ALA A 80 13.31 11.18 -1.66
N ASP A 81 13.28 10.33 -0.63
CA ASP A 81 13.78 10.67 0.70
C ASP A 81 15.30 10.91 0.71
N ARG A 82 16.07 10.02 0.08
CA ARG A 82 17.53 10.19 -0.08
C ARG A 82 17.92 11.44 -0.86
N GLN A 83 17.13 11.78 -1.89
CA GLN A 83 17.36 13.00 -2.67
C GLN A 83 17.11 14.26 -1.83
N ALA A 84 16.05 14.27 -1.02
CA ALA A 84 15.78 15.38 -0.11
C ALA A 84 16.91 15.59 0.91
N GLU A 85 17.48 14.52 1.48
CA GLU A 85 18.66 14.61 2.36
C GLU A 85 19.88 15.24 1.65
N GLY A 86 20.13 14.84 0.41
CA GLY A 86 21.25 15.35 -0.40
C GLY A 86 21.13 16.81 -0.81
N ASP A 87 19.90 17.31 -1.03
CA ASP A 87 19.65 18.71 -1.36
C ASP A 87 19.87 19.63 -0.14
N ILE A 88 19.43 19.20 1.05
CA ILE A 88 19.64 19.97 2.30
C ILE A 88 21.14 20.11 2.59
N ALA A 89 21.92 19.04 2.44
CA ALA A 89 23.37 19.06 2.66
C ALA A 89 24.15 19.93 1.67
N LYS A 90 23.59 20.20 0.48
CA LYS A 90 24.17 21.14 -0.50
C LYS A 90 23.84 22.59 -0.17
N GLU A 91 22.67 22.85 0.41
CA GLU A 91 22.24 24.19 0.82
C GLU A 91 23.06 24.68 2.02
N ASP A 92 23.33 23.82 3.01
CA ASP A 92 24.17 24.15 4.17
C ASP A 92 25.65 24.45 3.83
N ARG A 93 26.11 24.01 2.66
CA ARG A 93 27.49 24.22 2.19
C ARG A 93 27.65 25.54 1.40
N LYS A 94 26.55 26.21 1.04
CA LYS A 94 26.54 27.42 0.22
C LYS A 94 26.57 28.69 1.05
#